data_AF-H1Q499-F1
#
_entry.id   AF-H1Q499-F1
#
_cell.length_a   1.000
_cell.length_b   1.000
_cell.length_c   1.000
_cell.angle_alpha   90.00
_cell.angle_beta   90.00
_cell.angle_gamma   90.00
#
_symmetry.space_group_name_H-M   'P 1'
#
loop_
_entity.id
_entity.type
_entity.pdbx_description
1 polymer ?
#
loop_
_entity_poly.entity_id
_entity_poly.type
_entity_poly.pdbx_seq_one_letter_code
_entity_poly.pdbx_strand_id
1 'polypeptide(L)'
;MKKVLLLTAATMIAVSSFAQNSIKSNAGFKKVDLSMEKAEVAIGSLEAPVVKKKAPRKGLPEGLYYTRPVGTMYTGITADGKQRYISALIVPPGFDMKFYNKSTNKKQTNWTIGKDSKPADPQFVDADFNFVYGNLVTNYSGSGYYTPVLHRGTQSYQLGESNKYFAQYGPSLLAVDTITNLSFFDTMTAKNYGLGAVWYNKGQKDGINYIYGTGETEFKDGVKLKNVGVIQYIPAPAAPLYVEDYHFLVLSKDNHPIAANAKLKMVILNASEDREGKWSLGTDTIAKLEATADDVTEVAPVGEQGKLKFGVVNINFHKKGIDPLSGSLGNVPFVVEGPHAMVITGFQDPGINVGFRGSEQLVEDSVNIQSHGIWRAANGDFREIDIYGGLSLFFSVKGGFDYIECAANVSMDGTELHDMNILRVSNDGQTISNEGKTGKQNIGGAPVFTAFPYQDQSGNFNYFVADKPDWITDVDATEFDAKNSISIVKPICKALPSGVDKRVGVVYLQGKTGKSKTPIIVLQGSATIADGIENIEADKAKAVNNGKIYNLSGQQVGKNYKGVVIKDGKKLINR
;
A
#
# COMPACT_ATOMS: atom_id res chain seq x y z
N MET A 1 39.54 8.23 -42.69
CA MET A 1 38.38 7.36 -42.90
C MET A 1 37.51 7.38 -41.64
N LYS A 2 36.29 7.95 -41.76
CA LYS A 2 34.99 7.53 -41.18
C LYS A 2 34.97 6.90 -39.76
N LYS A 3 34.45 7.62 -38.75
CA LYS A 3 33.05 7.57 -38.19
C LYS A 3 32.83 6.30 -37.33
N VAL A 4 32.37 6.31 -36.06
CA VAL A 4 31.11 6.82 -35.46
C VAL A 4 31.31 6.78 -33.92
N LEU A 5 31.23 7.90 -33.17
CA LEU A 5 30.06 8.44 -32.43
C LEU A 5 29.48 7.53 -31.32
N LEU A 6 29.86 7.80 -30.07
CA LEU A 6 29.04 7.57 -28.87
C LEU A 6 29.13 8.84 -28.01
N LEU A 7 28.28 9.81 -28.34
CA LEU A 7 28.02 10.98 -27.51
C LEU A 7 27.14 10.51 -26.33
N THR A 8 27.74 10.39 -25.15
CA THR A 8 26.99 10.47 -23.88
C THR A 8 27.16 11.90 -23.38
N ALA A 9 26.24 12.77 -23.78
CA ALA A 9 26.14 14.11 -23.22
C ALA A 9 25.59 14.00 -21.79
N ALA A 10 26.49 13.88 -20.82
CA ALA A 10 26.18 14.10 -19.41
C ALA A 10 26.23 15.61 -19.14
N THR A 11 25.11 16.27 -19.38
CA THR A 11 24.95 17.71 -19.14
C THR A 11 24.75 17.97 -17.65
N MET A 12 25.76 18.60 -17.04
CA MET A 12 25.70 19.54 -15.90
C MET A 12 24.78 19.21 -14.71
N ILE A 13 25.37 18.73 -13.60
CA ILE A 13 24.81 18.92 -12.26
C ILE A 13 25.36 20.24 -11.73
N ALA A 14 24.72 21.33 -12.14
CA ALA A 14 24.61 22.49 -11.26
C ALA A 14 23.66 22.10 -10.11
N VAL A 15 23.77 22.74 -8.95
CA VAL A 15 22.83 22.54 -7.83
C VAL A 15 21.49 23.12 -8.24
N SER A 16 20.76 22.41 -9.10
CA SER A 16 19.38 22.68 -9.43
C SER A 16 18.56 22.36 -8.19
N SER A 17 17.64 23.25 -7.83
CA SER A 17 16.33 22.90 -7.27
C SER A 17 16.07 21.41 -7.45
N PHE A 18 15.79 20.68 -6.36
CA PHE A 18 15.33 19.31 -6.44
C PHE A 18 14.40 19.21 -7.64
N ALA A 19 14.81 18.47 -8.67
CA ALA A 19 13.94 18.18 -9.81
C ALA A 19 12.90 17.18 -9.28
N GLN A 20 12.03 17.70 -8.43
CA GLN A 20 10.78 17.09 -8.05
C GLN A 20 9.92 17.26 -9.30
N ASN A 21 9.45 16.15 -9.87
CA ASN A 21 8.41 16.25 -10.89
C ASN A 21 7.29 17.10 -10.30
N SER A 22 6.85 18.13 -11.02
CA SER A 22 5.65 18.86 -10.61
C SER A 22 4.54 17.84 -10.42
N ILE A 23 3.90 17.85 -9.25
CA ILE A 23 2.72 17.04 -9.01
C ILE A 23 1.64 17.64 -9.92
N LYS A 24 1.41 16.97 -11.06
CA LYS A 24 0.45 17.42 -12.07
C LYS A 24 -0.95 17.11 -11.59
N SER A 25 -1.86 18.06 -11.77
CA SER A 25 -3.28 17.85 -11.53
C SER A 25 -3.81 16.70 -12.41
N ASN A 26 -4.84 16.01 -11.94
CA ASN A 26 -5.49 14.85 -12.57
C ASN A 26 -6.24 15.17 -13.89
N ALA A 27 -5.79 16.18 -14.63
CA ALA A 27 -6.41 16.71 -15.82
C ALA A 27 -6.55 15.62 -16.91
N GLY A 28 -7.78 15.17 -17.15
CA GLY A 28 -8.11 14.26 -18.26
C GLY A 28 -8.91 13.01 -17.88
N PHE A 29 -8.95 12.64 -16.60
CA PHE A 29 -9.72 11.48 -16.14
C PHE A 29 -11.12 11.89 -15.66
N LYS A 30 -12.13 11.11 -16.04
CA LYS A 30 -13.52 11.28 -15.57
C LYS A 30 -13.74 10.46 -14.30
N LYS A 31 -14.40 11.06 -13.31
CA LYS A 31 -14.76 10.45 -12.02
C LYS A 31 -15.83 9.36 -12.18
N VAL A 32 -15.73 8.30 -11.37
CA VAL A 32 -16.74 7.23 -11.21
C VAL A 32 -17.30 7.29 -9.79
N ASP A 33 -18.62 7.18 -9.63
CA ASP A 33 -19.30 7.07 -8.33
C ASP A 33 -19.11 5.66 -7.74
N LEU A 34 -18.55 5.57 -6.53
CA LEU A 34 -18.26 4.31 -5.83
C LEU A 34 -19.15 4.07 -4.60
N SER A 35 -20.24 4.82 -4.45
CA SER A 35 -21.12 4.81 -3.25
C SER A 35 -21.93 3.52 -3.01
N MET A 36 -21.74 2.46 -3.80
CA MET A 36 -22.58 1.28 -3.77
C MET A 36 -21.89 0.02 -3.22
N GLU A 37 -22.07 -0.21 -1.92
CA GLU A 37 -21.82 -1.50 -1.28
C GLU A 37 -23.08 -2.36 -1.36
N LYS A 38 -23.12 -3.40 -2.20
CA LYS A 38 -24.02 -4.54 -1.94
C LYS A 38 -23.71 -5.80 -2.75
N ALA A 39 -22.78 -6.64 -2.34
CA ALA A 39 -23.09 -8.07 -2.42
C ALA A 39 -22.76 -8.66 -1.07
N GLU A 40 -23.71 -9.36 -0.46
CA GLU A 40 -23.31 -10.42 0.47
C GLU A 40 -22.32 -11.28 -0.30
N VAL A 41 -21.17 -11.62 0.32
CA VAL A 41 -20.23 -12.55 -0.30
C VAL A 41 -21.05 -13.73 -0.79
N ALA A 42 -21.06 -13.94 -2.11
CA ALA A 42 -21.78 -15.06 -2.67
C ALA A 42 -21.22 -16.30 -1.98
N ILE A 43 -22.03 -16.92 -1.13
CA ILE A 43 -21.76 -18.24 -0.59
C ILE A 43 -21.85 -19.11 -1.83
N GLY A 44 -20.73 -19.25 -2.54
CA GLY A 44 -20.67 -20.00 -3.79
C GLY A 44 -21.37 -21.33 -3.58
N SER A 45 -22.09 -21.80 -4.60
CA SER A 45 -22.66 -23.14 -4.53
C SER A 45 -21.57 -24.11 -4.10
N LEU A 46 -21.89 -24.94 -3.10
CA LEU A 46 -21.03 -25.98 -2.51
C LEU A 46 -20.76 -27.12 -3.51
N GLU A 47 -20.66 -26.82 -4.81
CA GLU A 47 -20.40 -27.81 -5.84
C GLU A 47 -18.97 -28.32 -5.68
N ALA A 48 -18.90 -29.54 -5.13
CA ALA A 48 -17.70 -30.33 -5.07
C ALA A 48 -17.08 -30.47 -6.46
N PRO A 49 -15.78 -30.19 -6.66
CA PRO A 49 -15.10 -30.76 -7.79
C PRO A 49 -14.56 -32.13 -7.36
N VAL A 50 -15.35 -33.17 -7.57
CA VAL A 50 -14.74 -34.28 -8.30
C VAL A 50 -14.41 -33.72 -9.69
N VAL A 51 -13.26 -34.10 -10.23
CA VAL A 51 -12.82 -33.95 -11.64
C VAL A 51 -11.57 -33.07 -11.80
N LYS A 52 -10.44 -33.78 -11.88
CA LYS A 52 -9.17 -33.52 -12.61
C LYS A 52 -8.47 -32.19 -12.32
N LYS A 53 -7.13 -32.25 -12.12
CA LYS A 53 -6.20 -31.12 -12.27
C LYS A 53 -6.58 -30.33 -13.54
N LYS A 54 -7.39 -29.28 -13.38
CA LYS A 54 -7.47 -28.22 -14.37
C LYS A 54 -6.48 -27.20 -13.90
N ALA A 55 -5.47 -26.94 -14.74
CA ALA A 55 -4.68 -25.74 -14.60
C ALA A 55 -5.63 -24.53 -14.44
N PRO A 56 -5.21 -23.47 -13.71
CA PRO A 56 -5.96 -22.23 -13.58
C PRO A 56 -6.51 -21.77 -14.95
N ARG A 57 -7.74 -21.27 -14.93
CA ARG A 57 -8.62 -21.18 -16.11
C ARG A 57 -8.04 -20.26 -17.20
N LYS A 58 -8.05 -20.81 -18.43
CA LYS A 58 -8.13 -20.19 -19.78
C LYS A 58 -7.15 -19.07 -20.14
N GLY A 59 -6.31 -19.35 -21.14
CA GLY A 59 -5.47 -18.39 -21.82
C GLY A 59 -6.23 -17.12 -22.22
N LEU A 60 -5.66 -15.99 -21.82
CA LEU A 60 -6.02 -14.65 -22.27
C LEU A 60 -6.02 -14.59 -23.80
N PRO A 61 -6.83 -13.71 -24.42
CA PRO A 61 -6.90 -13.57 -25.87
C PRO A 61 -5.50 -13.39 -26.48
N GLU A 62 -5.03 -14.39 -27.25
CA GLU A 62 -3.80 -14.37 -28.06
C GLU A 62 -2.55 -13.71 -27.41
N GLY A 63 -2.41 -13.81 -26.08
CA GLY A 63 -1.34 -13.14 -25.34
C GLY A 63 -1.36 -11.61 -25.46
N LEU A 64 -2.53 -10.96 -25.36
CA LEU A 64 -2.70 -9.50 -25.20
C LEU A 64 -3.25 -9.22 -23.80
N TYR A 65 -2.40 -8.80 -22.87
CA TYR A 65 -2.81 -8.42 -21.51
C TYR A 65 -1.72 -7.65 -20.78
N TYR A 66 -2.09 -7.11 -19.62
CA TYR A 66 -1.15 -6.55 -18.66
C TYR A 66 -1.50 -6.98 -17.23
N THR A 67 -0.51 -6.95 -16.34
CA THR A 67 -0.74 -7.17 -14.91
C THR A 67 -0.86 -5.84 -14.18
N ARG A 68 -1.59 -5.85 -13.07
CA ARG A 68 -1.64 -4.71 -12.15
C ARG A 68 -0.24 -4.36 -11.60
N PRO A 69 -0.01 -3.11 -11.16
CA PRO A 69 1.25 -2.73 -10.51
C PRO A 69 1.50 -3.59 -9.28
N VAL A 70 2.74 -4.06 -9.12
CA VAL A 70 3.11 -4.93 -7.99
C VAL A 70 2.85 -4.21 -6.68
N GLY A 71 2.32 -4.93 -5.69
CA GLY A 71 2.06 -4.39 -4.35
C GLY A 71 0.79 -3.54 -4.22
N THR A 72 0.07 -3.28 -5.30
CA THR A 72 -1.29 -2.71 -5.23
C THR A 72 -2.27 -3.75 -4.68
N MET A 73 -3.46 -3.31 -4.29
CA MET A 73 -4.50 -4.18 -3.71
C MET A 73 -5.84 -3.86 -4.36
N TYR A 74 -6.79 -4.77 -4.33
CA TYR A 74 -8.19 -4.51 -4.67
C TYR A 74 -8.97 -4.07 -3.43
N THR A 75 -10.17 -3.54 -3.62
CA THR A 75 -11.16 -3.44 -2.54
C THR A 75 -11.43 -4.82 -1.96
N GLY A 76 -11.26 -4.95 -0.65
CA GLY A 76 -11.49 -6.17 0.11
C GLY A 76 -12.93 -6.34 0.57
N ILE A 77 -13.13 -7.39 1.34
CA ILE A 77 -14.39 -7.70 2.03
C ILE A 77 -14.39 -6.96 3.37
N THR A 78 -15.56 -6.56 3.84
CA THR A 78 -15.72 -5.96 5.17
C THR A 78 -15.81 -7.04 6.25
N ALA A 79 -15.57 -6.67 7.51
CA ALA A 79 -15.65 -7.62 8.63
C ALA A 79 -17.04 -8.26 8.84
N ASP A 80 -18.12 -7.65 8.33
CA ASP A 80 -19.47 -8.23 8.29
C ASP A 80 -19.76 -9.03 7.01
N GLY A 81 -18.73 -9.32 6.21
CA GLY A 81 -18.82 -10.20 5.05
C GLY A 81 -19.48 -9.59 3.81
N LYS A 82 -19.45 -8.26 3.67
CA LYS A 82 -19.91 -7.56 2.46
C LYS A 82 -18.74 -7.29 1.52
N GLN A 83 -19.05 -7.26 0.23
CA GLN A 83 -18.09 -6.89 -0.82
C GLN A 83 -18.68 -5.82 -1.74
N ARG A 84 -17.82 -5.09 -2.44
CA ARG A 84 -18.21 -4.11 -3.47
C ARG A 84 -18.55 -4.82 -4.78
N TYR A 85 -19.54 -4.29 -5.52
CA TYR A 85 -19.84 -4.78 -6.87
C TYR A 85 -18.67 -4.53 -7.83
N ILE A 86 -18.03 -3.38 -7.66
CA ILE A 86 -16.92 -2.92 -8.48
C ILE A 86 -15.63 -3.43 -7.87
N SER A 87 -14.89 -4.25 -8.61
CA SER A 87 -13.50 -4.56 -8.29
C SER A 87 -12.65 -3.33 -8.60
N ALA A 88 -12.41 -2.49 -7.59
CA ALA A 88 -11.55 -1.32 -7.74
C ALA A 88 -10.13 -1.68 -7.30
N LEU A 89 -9.15 -1.36 -8.15
CA LEU A 89 -7.75 -1.46 -7.79
C LEU A 89 -7.35 -0.23 -6.99
N ILE A 90 -6.93 -0.44 -5.74
CA ILE A 90 -6.41 0.58 -4.86
C ILE A 90 -4.97 0.92 -5.22
N VAL A 91 -4.75 2.20 -5.46
CA VAL A 91 -3.48 2.75 -5.93
C VAL A 91 -2.90 3.68 -4.85
N PRO A 92 -1.62 3.54 -4.49
CA PRO A 92 -1.02 4.37 -3.45
C PRO A 92 -0.90 5.83 -3.90
N PRO A 93 -1.41 6.80 -3.12
CA PRO A 93 -1.29 8.20 -3.47
C PRO A 93 0.15 8.68 -3.48
N GLY A 94 0.55 9.49 -4.46
CA GLY A 94 1.90 10.09 -4.52
C GLY A 94 3.05 9.14 -4.89
N PHE A 95 2.74 7.92 -5.35
CA PHE A 95 3.73 6.95 -5.85
C PHE A 95 3.53 6.63 -7.33
N ASP A 96 4.63 6.35 -8.02
CA ASP A 96 4.60 5.87 -9.39
C ASP A 96 4.13 4.42 -9.45
N MET A 97 3.26 4.16 -10.42
CA MET A 97 2.73 2.84 -10.68
C MET A 97 3.04 2.40 -12.11
N LYS A 98 3.32 1.10 -12.26
CA LYS A 98 3.63 0.50 -13.55
C LYS A 98 2.73 -0.69 -13.83
N PHE A 99 1.94 -0.61 -14.89
CA PHE A 99 1.16 -1.71 -15.43
C PHE A 99 2.01 -2.45 -16.46
N TYR A 100 2.35 -3.70 -16.17
CA TYR A 100 3.31 -4.44 -16.99
C TYR A 100 2.61 -5.06 -18.18
N ASN A 101 2.96 -4.60 -19.38
CA ASN A 101 2.51 -5.21 -20.61
C ASN A 101 3.12 -6.61 -20.73
N LYS A 102 2.28 -7.64 -20.70
CA LYS A 102 2.67 -9.05 -20.80
C LYS A 102 2.40 -9.62 -22.19
N SER A 103 2.16 -8.75 -23.17
CA SER A 103 1.78 -9.19 -24.50
C SER A 103 2.93 -9.83 -25.26
N THR A 104 2.63 -10.82 -26.10
CA THR A 104 3.62 -11.55 -26.91
C THR A 104 4.32 -10.67 -27.94
N ASN A 105 3.70 -9.57 -28.38
CA ASN A 105 4.29 -8.60 -29.30
C ASN A 105 4.01 -7.15 -28.84
N LYS A 106 4.71 -6.73 -27.79
CA LYS A 106 4.51 -5.43 -27.13
C LYS A 106 4.66 -4.22 -28.08
N LYS A 107 5.52 -4.32 -29.09
CA LYS A 107 5.77 -3.23 -30.06
C LYS A 107 4.55 -2.88 -30.92
N GLN A 108 3.60 -3.80 -31.06
CA GLN A 108 2.35 -3.59 -31.79
C GLN A 108 1.20 -3.14 -30.90
N THR A 109 1.47 -2.92 -29.61
CA THR A 109 0.44 -2.50 -28.67
C THR A 109 0.40 -0.99 -28.50
N ASN A 110 -0.77 -0.48 -28.16
CA ASN A 110 -0.97 0.92 -27.78
C ASN A 110 -1.94 1.01 -26.60
N TRP A 111 -1.90 2.13 -25.89
CA TRP A 111 -2.66 2.34 -24.66
C TRP A 111 -3.67 3.47 -24.83
N THR A 112 -4.84 3.30 -24.23
CA THR A 112 -5.85 4.36 -24.10
C THR A 112 -6.29 4.53 -22.64
N ILE A 113 -6.77 5.72 -22.28
CA ILE A 113 -7.28 6.05 -20.94
C ILE A 113 -8.67 6.70 -21.00
N GLY A 114 -9.46 6.45 -19.96
CA GLY A 114 -10.80 7.02 -19.79
C GLY A 114 -11.90 6.31 -20.58
N LYS A 115 -13.17 6.61 -20.23
CA LYS A 115 -14.37 6.04 -20.87
C LYS A 115 -14.41 6.20 -22.39
N ASP A 116 -13.87 7.32 -22.88
CA ASP A 116 -13.88 7.66 -24.31
C ASP A 116 -12.69 7.03 -25.07
N SER A 117 -11.89 6.17 -24.42
CA SER A 117 -10.72 5.48 -24.99
C SER A 117 -9.74 6.43 -25.69
N LYS A 118 -9.43 7.57 -25.06
CA LYS A 118 -8.47 8.53 -25.63
C LYS A 118 -7.08 7.91 -25.65
N PRO A 119 -6.29 8.10 -26.71
CA PRO A 119 -4.89 7.68 -26.73
C PRO A 119 -4.16 8.19 -25.49
N ALA A 120 -3.41 7.31 -24.82
CA ALA A 120 -2.53 7.72 -23.74
C ALA A 120 -1.46 8.67 -24.29
N ASP A 121 -1.12 9.70 -23.51
CA ASP A 121 0.05 10.52 -23.81
C ASP A 121 1.30 9.62 -23.85
N PRO A 122 2.16 9.72 -24.89
CA PRO A 122 3.39 8.95 -24.97
C PRO A 122 4.29 9.02 -23.74
N GLN A 123 4.21 10.10 -22.94
CA GLN A 123 4.97 10.22 -21.68
C GLN A 123 4.60 9.14 -20.64
N PHE A 124 3.41 8.53 -20.74
CA PHE A 124 2.93 7.47 -19.85
C PHE A 124 3.30 6.08 -20.35
N VAL A 125 4.06 5.95 -21.43
CA VAL A 125 4.49 4.65 -21.98
C VAL A 125 6.00 4.57 -21.95
N ASP A 126 6.53 3.58 -21.23
CA ASP A 126 7.98 3.39 -21.14
C ASP A 126 8.57 2.67 -22.37
N ALA A 127 9.90 2.57 -22.40
CA ALA A 127 10.63 1.93 -23.51
C ALA A 127 10.29 0.43 -23.70
N ASP A 128 9.73 -0.21 -22.68
CA ASP A 128 9.28 -1.61 -22.68
C ASP A 128 7.78 -1.74 -22.98
N PHE A 129 7.14 -0.65 -23.41
CA PHE A 129 5.71 -0.54 -23.76
C PHE A 129 4.77 -0.81 -22.58
N ASN A 130 5.24 -0.60 -21.36
CA ASN A 130 4.41 -0.63 -20.16
C ASN A 130 3.75 0.74 -19.94
N PHE A 131 2.58 0.74 -19.33
CA PHE A 131 1.92 1.98 -18.93
C PHE A 131 2.44 2.38 -17.55
N VAL A 132 3.03 3.56 -17.45
CA VAL A 132 3.54 4.15 -16.21
C VAL A 132 2.68 5.36 -15.87
N TYR A 133 2.13 5.34 -14.67
CA TYR A 133 1.27 6.40 -14.18
C TYR A 133 1.74 6.83 -12.80
N GLY A 134 2.06 8.12 -12.66
CA GLY A 134 2.66 8.68 -11.47
C GLY A 134 1.83 9.77 -10.83
N ASN A 135 2.02 9.96 -9.53
CA ASN A 135 1.52 11.10 -8.75
C ASN A 135 0.00 11.30 -8.79
N LEU A 136 -0.78 10.20 -8.74
CA LEU A 136 -2.16 10.33 -8.31
C LEU A 136 -2.17 10.86 -6.88
N VAL A 137 -2.50 12.12 -6.71
CA VAL A 137 -2.79 12.67 -5.39
C VAL A 137 -4.26 13.02 -5.39
N THR A 138 -5.02 12.41 -4.48
CA THR A 138 -6.41 12.77 -4.26
C THR A 138 -6.70 12.73 -2.78
N ASN A 139 -7.25 13.82 -2.25
CA ASN A 139 -7.85 13.90 -0.93
C ASN A 139 -9.38 14.06 -1.03
N TYR A 140 -10.05 13.46 -2.04
CA TYR A 140 -11.46 13.78 -2.28
C TYR A 140 -12.36 12.64 -2.79
N SER A 141 -13.25 12.21 -1.89
CA SER A 141 -14.67 11.83 -2.08
C SER A 141 -14.97 10.63 -2.98
N GLY A 142 -14.35 9.49 -2.73
CA GLY A 142 -14.81 8.20 -3.28
C GLY A 142 -14.92 8.16 -4.82
N SER A 143 -14.09 8.95 -5.52
CA SER A 143 -14.11 9.05 -6.98
C SER A 143 -13.02 8.17 -7.58
N GLY A 144 -13.40 7.23 -8.44
CA GLY A 144 -12.47 6.37 -9.17
C GLY A 144 -11.98 6.97 -10.50
N TYR A 145 -10.84 6.48 -10.98
CA TYR A 145 -10.27 6.71 -12.30
C TYR A 145 -10.43 5.46 -13.17
N TYR A 146 -10.56 5.57 -14.49
CA TYR A 146 -10.55 4.38 -15.34
C TYR A 146 -9.17 3.72 -15.37
N THR A 147 -9.13 2.38 -15.30
CA THR A 147 -7.92 1.61 -15.62
C THR A 147 -7.54 1.81 -17.10
N PRO A 148 -6.25 1.74 -17.47
CA PRO A 148 -5.83 1.87 -18.86
C PRO A 148 -6.32 0.68 -19.71
N VAL A 149 -6.57 0.89 -20.99
CA VAL A 149 -6.92 -0.18 -21.95
C VAL A 149 -5.74 -0.43 -22.85
N LEU A 150 -5.38 -1.70 -23.03
CA LEU A 150 -4.32 -2.15 -23.92
C LEU A 150 -4.91 -2.67 -25.22
N HIS A 151 -4.42 -2.20 -26.35
CA HIS A 151 -4.93 -2.56 -27.69
C HIS A 151 -3.86 -3.22 -28.55
N ARG A 152 -4.28 -4.11 -29.45
CA ARG A 152 -3.48 -4.64 -30.57
C ARG A 152 -4.41 -4.91 -31.77
N GLY A 153 -4.36 -4.04 -32.77
CA GLY A 153 -5.31 -4.08 -33.88
C GLY A 153 -6.74 -3.86 -33.39
N THR A 154 -7.63 -4.82 -33.64
CA THR A 154 -9.03 -4.79 -33.17
C THR A 154 -9.25 -5.45 -31.81
N GLN A 155 -8.21 -6.05 -31.22
CA GLN A 155 -8.27 -6.68 -29.91
C GLN A 155 -7.94 -5.65 -28.82
N SER A 156 -8.61 -5.76 -27.67
CA SER A 156 -8.33 -4.97 -26.49
C SER A 156 -8.37 -5.83 -25.23
N TYR A 157 -7.67 -5.39 -24.18
CA TYR A 157 -7.73 -5.94 -22.84
C TYR A 157 -7.77 -4.80 -21.81
N GLN A 158 -8.65 -4.93 -20.82
CA GLN A 158 -8.71 -4.03 -19.67
C GLN A 158 -8.81 -4.83 -18.36
N LEU A 159 -8.01 -4.43 -17.37
CA LEU A 159 -8.03 -5.06 -16.05
C LEU A 159 -9.44 -5.05 -15.45
N GLY A 160 -9.90 -6.21 -15.00
CA GLY A 160 -11.22 -6.40 -14.39
C GLY A 160 -12.34 -6.74 -15.37
N GLU A 161 -12.09 -6.86 -16.68
CA GLU A 161 -13.11 -7.20 -17.70
C GLU A 161 -13.79 -8.56 -17.50
N SER A 162 -13.20 -9.42 -16.64
CA SER A 162 -13.77 -10.70 -16.20
C SER A 162 -14.88 -10.55 -15.14
N ASN A 163 -15.02 -9.38 -14.50
CA ASN A 163 -16.07 -9.12 -13.52
C ASN A 163 -17.44 -9.03 -14.21
N LYS A 164 -18.43 -9.79 -13.72
CA LYS A 164 -19.79 -9.81 -14.29
C LYS A 164 -20.52 -8.46 -14.27
N TYR A 165 -20.10 -7.53 -13.40
CA TYR A 165 -20.63 -6.18 -13.30
C TYR A 165 -19.82 -5.14 -14.09
N PHE A 166 -18.77 -5.57 -14.79
CA PHE A 166 -17.89 -4.69 -15.56
C PHE A 166 -18.65 -3.84 -16.59
N ALA A 167 -19.61 -4.42 -17.31
CA ALA A 167 -20.39 -3.68 -18.30
C ALA A 167 -21.26 -2.56 -17.68
N GLN A 168 -21.69 -2.73 -16.42
CA GLN A 168 -22.58 -1.79 -15.75
C GLN A 168 -21.82 -0.64 -15.09
N TYR A 169 -20.67 -0.92 -14.48
CA TYR A 169 -19.94 0.05 -13.66
C TYR A 169 -18.56 0.42 -14.19
N GLY A 170 -17.98 -0.40 -15.07
CA GLY A 170 -16.63 -0.25 -15.58
C GLY A 170 -15.54 -0.55 -14.53
N PRO A 171 -14.28 -0.70 -14.97
CA PRO A 171 -13.16 -0.89 -14.06
C PRO A 171 -12.71 0.44 -13.49
N SER A 172 -12.22 0.41 -12.25
CA SER A 172 -11.79 1.61 -11.54
C SER A 172 -10.46 1.42 -10.82
N LEU A 173 -9.60 2.43 -10.90
CA LEU A 173 -8.52 2.70 -9.97
C LEU A 173 -9.08 3.62 -8.88
N LEU A 174 -8.77 3.36 -7.62
CA LEU A 174 -9.20 4.16 -6.49
C LEU A 174 -8.00 4.56 -5.65
N ALA A 175 -7.75 5.86 -5.53
CA ALA A 175 -6.93 6.38 -4.45
C ALA A 175 -7.86 6.53 -3.23
N VAL A 176 -7.50 5.89 -2.12
CA VAL A 176 -8.33 5.86 -0.91
C VAL A 176 -8.00 7.05 -0.02
N ASP A 177 -9.04 7.76 0.40
CA ASP A 177 -8.97 8.90 1.32
C ASP A 177 -9.40 8.51 2.75
N THR A 178 -9.60 7.22 3.00
CA THR A 178 -10.06 6.65 4.26
C THR A 178 -9.47 5.25 4.46
N ILE A 179 -9.32 4.84 5.72
CA ILE A 179 -9.00 3.45 6.04
C ILE A 179 -10.13 2.57 5.52
N THR A 180 -9.77 1.55 4.76
CA THR A 180 -10.73 0.68 4.07
C THR A 180 -10.27 -0.77 4.09
N ASN A 181 -11.10 -1.67 3.57
CA ASN A 181 -10.74 -3.06 3.42
C ASN A 181 -10.07 -3.28 2.07
N LEU A 182 -8.94 -3.99 2.09
CA LEU A 182 -8.06 -4.24 0.95
C LEU A 182 -7.85 -5.74 0.78
N SER A 183 -7.73 -6.21 -0.46
CA SER A 183 -7.42 -7.61 -0.77
C SER A 183 -6.30 -7.70 -1.80
N PHE A 184 -5.41 -8.69 -1.70
CA PHE A 184 -4.34 -8.87 -2.69
C PHE A 184 -4.81 -9.50 -4.00
N PHE A 185 -6.04 -10.01 -4.05
CA PHE A 185 -6.66 -10.59 -5.23
C PHE A 185 -8.07 -10.02 -5.38
N ASP A 186 -8.62 -10.09 -6.59
CA ASP A 186 -9.99 -9.65 -6.84
C ASP A 186 -10.99 -10.64 -6.24
N THR A 187 -11.64 -10.23 -5.15
CA THR A 187 -12.58 -11.07 -4.39
C THR A 187 -13.87 -11.41 -5.17
N MET A 188 -14.19 -10.65 -6.23
CA MET A 188 -15.41 -10.84 -7.02
C MET A 188 -15.29 -11.89 -8.12
N THR A 189 -14.09 -12.06 -8.66
CA THR A 189 -13.83 -12.89 -9.85
C THR A 189 -12.98 -14.12 -9.53
N ALA A 190 -12.19 -14.08 -8.46
CA ALA A 190 -11.41 -15.21 -8.00
C ALA A 190 -12.32 -16.40 -7.60
N LYS A 191 -11.88 -17.62 -7.92
CA LYS A 191 -12.58 -18.82 -7.46
C LYS A 191 -12.17 -19.13 -6.03
N ASN A 192 -13.16 -19.21 -5.16
CA ASN A 192 -12.95 -19.51 -3.75
C ASN A 192 -13.14 -21.01 -3.47
N TYR A 193 -12.20 -21.57 -2.73
CA TYR A 193 -12.13 -22.96 -2.30
C TYR A 193 -12.22 -23.05 -0.78
N GLY A 194 -12.62 -24.21 -0.28
CA GLY A 194 -12.75 -24.46 1.15
C GLY A 194 -14.20 -24.46 1.63
N LEU A 195 -15.13 -23.86 0.88
CA LEU A 195 -16.58 -24.01 1.11
C LEU A 195 -17.06 -25.45 0.91
N GLY A 196 -16.68 -26.08 -0.20
CA GLY A 196 -17.08 -27.45 -0.57
C GLY A 196 -15.96 -28.49 -0.47
N ALA A 197 -14.76 -28.11 -0.01
CA ALA A 197 -13.64 -29.02 0.18
C ALA A 197 -13.70 -29.72 1.54
N VAL A 198 -14.89 -30.19 1.93
CA VAL A 198 -14.95 -31.36 2.79
C VAL A 198 -14.33 -32.46 1.94
N TRP A 199 -13.09 -32.85 2.24
CA TRP A 199 -12.52 -34.04 1.64
C TRP A 199 -13.53 -35.17 1.86
N TYR A 200 -14.21 -35.57 0.79
CA TYR A 200 -14.99 -36.79 0.76
C TYR A 200 -13.97 -37.93 0.80
N ASN A 201 -13.38 -38.15 1.97
CA ASN A 201 -12.73 -39.40 2.27
C ASN A 201 -13.86 -40.41 2.30
N LYS A 202 -13.89 -41.28 1.29
CA LYS A 202 -14.86 -42.37 1.12
C LYS A 202 -14.65 -43.35 2.29
N GLY A 203 -15.14 -42.99 3.49
CA GLY A 203 -14.84 -43.71 4.74
C GLY A 203 -15.01 -42.90 6.04
N GLN A 204 -14.95 -41.57 6.04
CA GLN A 204 -15.25 -40.76 7.24
C GLN A 204 -16.69 -40.28 7.22
N LYS A 205 -17.51 -40.83 8.11
CA LYS A 205 -18.97 -40.60 8.13
C LYS A 205 -19.39 -39.27 8.77
N ASP A 206 -18.55 -38.61 9.58
CA ASP A 206 -18.97 -37.44 10.34
C ASP A 206 -17.79 -36.46 10.58
N GLY A 207 -17.74 -35.31 9.87
CA GLY A 207 -16.77 -34.24 10.17
C GLY A 207 -16.53 -33.24 9.02
N ILE A 208 -16.27 -31.97 9.37
CA ILE A 208 -15.72 -30.96 8.45
C ILE A 208 -14.20 -31.12 8.42
N ASN A 209 -13.61 -31.28 7.22
CA ASN A 209 -12.17 -31.19 7.00
C ASN A 209 -11.87 -29.85 6.33
N TYR A 210 -10.92 -29.10 6.86
CA TYR A 210 -10.52 -27.81 6.31
C TYR A 210 -9.33 -27.96 5.35
N ILE A 211 -9.26 -27.08 4.34
CA ILE A 211 -8.07 -26.98 3.48
C ILE A 211 -6.87 -26.53 4.34
N TYR A 212 -7.03 -25.40 5.02
CA TYR A 212 -6.09 -24.89 6.00
C TYR A 212 -6.86 -24.68 7.30
N GLY A 213 -6.39 -25.20 8.44
CA GLY A 213 -7.10 -25.06 9.71
C GLY A 213 -7.05 -26.28 10.61
N THR A 214 -7.90 -26.32 11.63
CA THR A 214 -7.95 -27.39 12.63
C THR A 214 -8.19 -28.77 12.01
N GLY A 215 -7.44 -29.79 12.45
CA GLY A 215 -7.71 -31.17 12.11
C GLY A 215 -6.50 -31.95 11.60
N GLU A 216 -6.80 -33.12 11.07
CA GLU A 216 -5.83 -34.08 10.52
C GLU A 216 -6.24 -34.45 9.10
N THR A 217 -5.27 -34.49 8.20
CA THR A 217 -5.47 -34.88 6.79
C THR A 217 -4.66 -36.13 6.50
N GLU A 218 -5.31 -37.10 5.87
CA GLU A 218 -4.65 -38.27 5.31
C GLU A 218 -4.31 -38.00 3.85
N PHE A 219 -3.01 -38.05 3.52
CA PHE A 219 -2.50 -37.86 2.16
C PHE A 219 -2.47 -39.21 1.41
N LYS A 220 -2.33 -39.17 0.08
CA LYS A 220 -2.47 -40.32 -0.83
C LYS A 220 -1.64 -41.56 -0.47
N ASP A 221 -0.55 -41.40 0.27
CA ASP A 221 0.34 -42.49 0.70
C ASP A 221 -0.04 -43.07 2.07
N GLY A 222 -1.25 -42.78 2.58
CA GLY A 222 -1.73 -43.20 3.90
C GLY A 222 -1.13 -42.42 5.07
N VAL A 223 -0.32 -41.40 4.79
CA VAL A 223 0.33 -40.57 5.80
C VAL A 223 -0.69 -39.59 6.38
N LYS A 224 -0.90 -39.66 7.69
CA LYS A 224 -1.75 -38.73 8.45
C LYS A 224 -0.91 -37.62 9.06
N LEU A 225 -1.27 -36.38 8.76
CA LEU A 225 -0.59 -35.20 9.29
C LEU A 225 -1.60 -34.25 9.93
N LYS A 226 -1.21 -33.64 11.04
CA LYS A 226 -2.00 -32.61 11.73
C LYS A 226 -1.59 -31.23 11.26
N ASN A 227 -2.53 -30.39 10.87
CA ASN A 227 -2.22 -29.02 10.49
C ASN A 227 -1.98 -28.19 11.77
N VAL A 228 -0.80 -27.58 11.87
CA VAL A 228 -0.42 -26.72 13.02
C VAL A 228 -0.41 -25.23 12.66
N GLY A 229 -0.50 -24.90 11.38
CA GLY A 229 -0.48 -23.52 10.92
C GLY A 229 -0.56 -23.36 9.41
N VAL A 230 -0.62 -22.12 8.96
CA VAL A 230 -0.58 -21.78 7.53
C VAL A 230 0.28 -20.54 7.32
N ILE A 231 1.03 -20.54 6.23
CA ILE A 231 1.87 -19.43 5.77
C ILE A 231 1.23 -18.86 4.51
N GLN A 232 1.19 -17.54 4.40
CA GLN A 232 0.88 -16.84 3.16
C GLN A 232 1.94 -15.78 2.92
N TYR A 233 2.67 -15.92 1.83
CA TYR A 233 3.66 -14.94 1.36
C TYR A 233 2.99 -13.80 0.62
N ILE A 234 3.51 -12.59 0.78
CA ILE A 234 2.92 -11.38 0.23
C ILE A 234 4.04 -10.50 -0.33
N PRO A 235 3.91 -9.99 -1.58
CA PRO A 235 4.89 -9.06 -2.14
C PRO A 235 5.01 -7.80 -1.30
N ALA A 236 6.08 -7.04 -1.53
CA ALA A 236 6.16 -5.70 -0.98
C ALA A 236 4.91 -4.90 -1.42
N PRO A 237 4.27 -4.18 -0.49
CA PRO A 237 3.21 -3.26 -0.86
C PRO A 237 3.77 -2.15 -1.77
N ALA A 238 2.91 -1.57 -2.62
CA ALA A 238 3.36 -0.57 -3.61
C ALA A 238 3.84 0.73 -2.96
N ALA A 239 3.46 0.96 -1.70
CA ALA A 239 3.92 2.00 -0.80
C ALA A 239 3.82 1.47 0.64
N PRO A 240 4.43 2.12 1.65
CA PRO A 240 4.20 1.78 3.06
C PRO A 240 2.71 1.59 3.36
N LEU A 241 2.35 0.41 3.84
CA LEU A 241 0.97 0.01 4.13
C LEU A 241 0.72 0.13 5.63
N TYR A 242 -0.21 1.01 6.01
CA TYR A 242 -0.73 1.08 7.38
C TYR A 242 -1.82 0.02 7.56
N VAL A 243 -1.69 -0.79 8.60
CA VAL A 243 -2.56 -1.94 8.89
C VAL A 243 -3.16 -1.82 10.29
N GLU A 244 -4.49 -1.87 10.38
CA GLU A 244 -5.24 -1.97 11.64
C GLU A 244 -5.51 -3.44 12.01
N ASP A 245 -5.89 -4.24 11.01
CA ASP A 245 -6.15 -5.67 11.17
C ASP A 245 -6.03 -6.46 9.87
N TYR A 246 -5.91 -7.77 10.05
CA TYR A 246 -6.20 -8.76 9.01
C TYR A 246 -7.44 -9.52 9.42
N HIS A 247 -8.37 -9.73 8.49
CA HIS A 247 -9.55 -10.51 8.75
C HIS A 247 -9.87 -11.52 7.65
N PHE A 248 -10.50 -12.60 8.09
CA PHE A 248 -10.67 -13.81 7.30
C PHE A 248 -12.10 -14.28 7.43
N LEU A 249 -12.75 -14.47 6.28
CA LEU A 249 -13.97 -15.25 6.22
C LEU A 249 -13.59 -16.73 6.33
N VAL A 250 -13.98 -17.36 7.44
CA VAL A 250 -13.61 -18.73 7.79
C VAL A 250 -14.84 -19.62 7.94
N LEU A 251 -14.58 -20.92 8.00
CA LEU A 251 -15.56 -21.95 8.30
C LEU A 251 -15.29 -22.56 9.66
N SER A 252 -16.35 -22.93 10.36
CA SER A 252 -16.29 -23.62 11.64
C SER A 252 -17.49 -24.56 11.78
N LYS A 253 -17.46 -25.46 12.76
CA LYS A 253 -18.57 -26.39 13.05
C LYS A 253 -19.84 -25.67 13.51
N ASP A 254 -19.67 -24.50 14.10
CA ASP A 254 -20.71 -23.57 14.55
C ASP A 254 -20.21 -22.12 14.38
N ASN A 255 -20.89 -21.14 14.95
CA ASN A 255 -20.47 -19.73 14.88
C ASN A 255 -19.42 -19.32 15.93
N HIS A 256 -18.82 -20.27 16.67
CA HIS A 256 -17.86 -20.03 17.75
C HIS A 256 -16.53 -20.76 17.48
N PRO A 257 -15.76 -20.34 16.47
CA PRO A 257 -14.50 -20.98 16.08
C PRO A 257 -13.39 -20.88 17.15
N ILE A 258 -13.54 -19.96 18.11
CA ILE A 258 -12.60 -19.70 19.20
C ILE A 258 -13.40 -19.71 20.50
N ALA A 259 -13.10 -20.63 21.41
CA ALA A 259 -13.69 -20.64 22.75
C ALA A 259 -13.21 -19.45 23.60
N ALA A 260 -13.98 -19.05 24.61
CA ALA A 260 -13.73 -17.84 25.41
C ALA A 260 -12.31 -17.71 26.00
N ASN A 261 -11.66 -18.82 26.35
CA ASN A 261 -10.29 -18.84 26.92
C ASN A 261 -9.22 -19.28 25.92
N ALA A 262 -9.56 -19.39 24.64
CA ALA A 262 -8.66 -19.80 23.57
C ALA A 262 -8.23 -18.58 22.74
N LYS A 263 -7.11 -18.72 22.03
CA LYS A 263 -6.64 -17.68 21.11
C LYS A 263 -5.99 -18.29 19.87
N LEU A 264 -6.28 -17.69 18.72
CA LEU A 264 -5.50 -17.87 17.51
C LEU A 264 -4.38 -16.84 17.47
N LYS A 265 -3.25 -17.24 16.90
CA LYS A 265 -2.05 -16.39 16.82
C LYS A 265 -1.67 -16.19 15.38
N MET A 266 -1.29 -14.97 15.05
CA MET A 266 -0.69 -14.62 13.77
C MET A 266 0.58 -13.83 14.00
N VAL A 267 1.61 -14.15 13.22
CA VAL A 267 2.85 -13.37 13.19
C VAL A 267 3.06 -12.88 11.77
N ILE A 268 3.35 -11.59 11.64
CA ILE A 268 3.83 -11.00 10.39
C ILE A 268 5.35 -10.95 10.45
N LEU A 269 5.99 -11.67 9.54
CA LEU A 269 7.44 -11.74 9.40
C LEU A 269 7.86 -11.07 8.10
N ASN A 270 9.07 -10.52 8.05
CA ASN A 270 9.66 -10.21 6.75
C ASN A 270 9.81 -11.48 5.91
N ALA A 271 9.82 -11.34 4.59
CA ALA A 271 10.01 -12.43 3.65
C ALA A 271 10.89 -11.97 2.48
N SER A 272 11.38 -12.94 1.71
CA SER A 272 12.14 -12.68 0.49
C SER A 272 11.75 -13.65 -0.60
N GLU A 273 11.77 -13.17 -1.83
CA GLU A 273 11.66 -13.97 -3.05
C GLU A 273 13.04 -14.02 -3.73
N ASP A 274 13.49 -15.22 -4.09
CA ASP A 274 14.72 -15.37 -4.86
C ASP A 274 14.50 -15.12 -6.37
N ARG A 275 15.58 -15.23 -7.16
CA ARG A 275 15.52 -14.97 -8.61
C ARG A 275 14.68 -15.99 -9.38
N GLU A 276 14.39 -17.14 -8.78
CA GLU A 276 13.58 -18.20 -9.37
C GLU A 276 12.11 -18.09 -8.97
N GLY A 277 11.75 -17.08 -8.17
CA GLY A 277 10.38 -16.86 -7.68
C GLY A 277 10.03 -17.69 -6.44
N LYS A 278 11.04 -18.26 -5.76
CA LYS A 278 10.83 -19.05 -4.55
C LYS A 278 10.87 -18.14 -3.32
N TRP A 279 9.83 -18.28 -2.50
CA TRP A 279 9.66 -17.50 -1.28
C TRP A 279 10.34 -18.16 -0.08
N SER A 280 10.77 -17.35 0.88
CA SER A 280 11.33 -17.79 2.15
C SER A 280 10.95 -16.83 3.28
N LEU A 281 10.71 -17.39 4.47
CA LEU A 281 10.50 -16.62 5.70
C LEU A 281 11.80 -15.96 6.15
N GLY A 282 11.72 -14.70 6.55
CA GLY A 282 12.77 -14.02 7.30
C GLY A 282 12.63 -14.22 8.80
N THR A 283 13.54 -13.59 9.56
CA THR A 283 13.63 -13.69 11.02
C THR A 283 13.02 -12.50 11.76
N ASP A 284 12.77 -11.40 11.06
CA ASP A 284 12.35 -10.15 11.68
C ASP A 284 10.84 -10.16 11.86
N THR A 285 10.40 -10.02 13.10
CA THR A 285 8.98 -9.89 13.42
C THR A 285 8.53 -8.45 13.23
N ILE A 286 7.62 -8.23 12.28
CA ILE A 286 6.98 -6.94 12.02
C ILE A 286 5.84 -6.71 13.02
N ALA A 287 4.99 -7.74 13.21
CA ALA A 287 3.87 -7.67 14.15
C ALA A 287 3.50 -9.04 14.70
N LYS A 288 2.98 -9.06 15.93
CA LYS A 288 2.32 -10.20 16.55
C LYS A 288 0.87 -9.82 16.78
N LEU A 289 -0.03 -10.64 16.28
CA LEU A 289 -1.47 -10.42 16.34
C LEU A 289 -2.14 -11.63 16.97
N GLU A 290 -3.23 -11.37 17.66
CA GLU A 290 -4.05 -12.42 18.28
C GLU A 290 -5.52 -12.18 17.91
N ALA A 291 -6.29 -13.27 17.90
CA ALA A 291 -7.74 -13.25 17.80
C ALA A 291 -8.33 -14.12 18.92
N THR A 292 -9.37 -13.61 19.55
CA THR A 292 -10.12 -14.22 20.65
C THR A 292 -11.58 -14.39 20.24
N ALA A 293 -12.42 -14.93 21.13
CA ALA A 293 -13.85 -15.06 20.88
C ALA A 293 -14.53 -13.70 20.59
N ASP A 294 -14.03 -12.60 21.17
CA ASP A 294 -14.56 -11.25 20.97
C ASP A 294 -14.21 -10.66 19.59
N ASP A 295 -13.26 -11.27 18.88
CA ASP A 295 -12.82 -10.85 17.55
C ASP A 295 -13.53 -11.65 16.43
N VAL A 296 -14.63 -12.34 16.76
CA VAL A 296 -15.45 -13.12 15.82
C VAL A 296 -16.76 -12.40 15.50
N THR A 297 -17.02 -12.20 14.21
CA THR A 297 -18.29 -11.67 13.71
C THR A 297 -19.05 -12.75 12.95
N GLU A 298 -20.30 -13.01 13.31
CA GLU A 298 -21.18 -13.86 12.50
C GLU A 298 -21.51 -13.16 11.18
N VAL A 299 -21.24 -13.83 10.05
CA VAL A 299 -21.49 -13.30 8.71
C VAL A 299 -22.77 -13.90 8.11
N ALA A 300 -23.05 -15.17 8.40
CA ALA A 300 -24.26 -15.84 7.97
C ALA A 300 -24.75 -16.82 9.04
N PRO A 301 -26.06 -17.11 9.08
CA PRO A 301 -26.60 -18.18 9.90
C PRO A 301 -25.90 -19.51 9.62
N VAL A 302 -25.87 -20.40 10.61
CA VAL A 302 -25.32 -21.75 10.47
C VAL A 302 -25.97 -22.46 9.27
N GLY A 303 -25.15 -22.81 8.28
CA GLY A 303 -25.57 -23.54 7.11
C GLY A 303 -25.73 -25.03 7.42
N GLU A 304 -26.66 -25.68 6.71
CA GLU A 304 -26.87 -27.12 6.79
C GLU A 304 -26.72 -27.76 5.40
N GLN A 305 -25.90 -28.81 5.28
CA GLN A 305 -25.81 -29.63 4.07
C GLN A 305 -25.83 -31.11 4.44
N GLY A 306 -26.96 -31.78 4.18
CA GLY A 306 -27.18 -33.15 4.64
C GLY A 306 -27.19 -33.21 6.17
N LYS A 307 -26.21 -33.88 6.78
CA LYS A 307 -26.01 -33.93 8.25
C LYS A 307 -24.98 -32.92 8.76
N LEU A 308 -24.32 -32.20 7.86
CA LEU A 308 -23.21 -31.31 8.18
C LEU A 308 -23.76 -29.93 8.56
N LYS A 309 -23.43 -29.44 9.75
CA LYS A 309 -23.69 -28.05 10.17
C LYS A 309 -22.37 -27.28 10.16
N PHE A 310 -22.40 -26.04 9.68
CA PHE A 310 -21.21 -25.19 9.64
C PHE A 310 -21.56 -23.71 9.82
N GLY A 311 -20.74 -23.00 10.58
CA GLY A 311 -20.78 -21.54 10.67
C GLY A 311 -19.92 -20.89 9.59
N VAL A 312 -20.35 -19.73 9.13
CA VAL A 312 -19.55 -18.82 8.30
C VAL A 312 -19.38 -17.54 9.10
N VAL A 313 -18.16 -17.33 9.57
CA VAL A 313 -17.83 -16.22 10.46
C VAL A 313 -16.59 -15.51 9.94
N ASN A 314 -16.43 -14.27 10.37
CA ASN A 314 -15.23 -13.51 10.14
C ASN A 314 -14.40 -13.47 11.42
N ILE A 315 -13.09 -13.70 11.32
CA ILE A 315 -12.15 -13.59 12.46
C ILE A 315 -11.21 -12.43 12.17
N ASN A 316 -11.13 -11.47 13.10
CA ASN A 316 -10.19 -10.36 13.04
C ASN A 316 -8.94 -10.65 13.88
N PHE A 317 -7.76 -10.45 13.28
CA PHE A 317 -6.49 -10.49 13.97
C PHE A 317 -6.01 -9.07 14.20
N HIS A 318 -5.83 -8.71 15.48
CA HIS A 318 -5.35 -7.39 15.87
C HIS A 318 -4.00 -7.49 16.58
N LYS A 319 -3.13 -6.51 16.35
CA LYS A 319 -1.96 -6.29 17.19
C LYS A 319 -2.43 -5.63 18.48
N LYS A 320 -2.16 -6.26 19.63
CA LYS A 320 -2.43 -5.67 20.95
C LYS A 320 -1.23 -4.83 21.37
N GLY A 321 -1.47 -3.64 21.92
CA GLY A 321 -0.42 -2.77 22.39
C GLY A 321 -0.95 -1.49 23.02
N ILE A 322 -0.04 -0.63 23.46
CA ILE A 322 -0.37 0.73 23.88
C ILE A 322 -0.39 1.59 22.63
N ASP A 323 -1.52 2.23 22.36
CA ASP A 323 -1.67 3.18 21.26
C ASP A 323 -0.69 4.34 21.48
N PRO A 324 0.23 4.60 20.54
CA PRO A 324 1.24 5.64 20.69
C PRO A 324 0.67 7.07 20.66
N LEU A 325 -0.55 7.26 20.16
CA LEU A 325 -1.25 8.55 20.09
C LEU A 325 -2.17 8.76 21.30
N SER A 326 -2.94 7.75 21.70
CA SER A 326 -3.90 7.87 22.81
C SER A 326 -3.38 7.40 24.17
N GLY A 327 -2.23 6.70 24.20
CA GLY A 327 -1.66 6.12 25.42
C GLY A 327 -2.48 4.97 26.03
N SER A 328 -3.56 4.55 25.36
CA SER A 328 -4.49 3.54 25.85
C SER A 328 -4.08 2.13 25.41
N LEU A 329 -4.25 1.14 26.30
CA LEU A 329 -4.08 -0.26 25.92
C LEU A 329 -5.25 -0.69 25.03
N GLY A 330 -4.95 -1.24 23.86
CA GLY A 330 -5.97 -1.66 22.91
C GLY A 330 -5.41 -2.31 21.65
N ASN A 331 -6.20 -2.28 20.58
CA ASN A 331 -5.75 -2.64 19.25
C ASN A 331 -4.93 -1.48 18.69
N VAL A 332 -3.71 -1.76 18.25
CA VAL A 332 -2.80 -0.74 17.72
C VAL A 332 -2.38 -1.08 16.29
N PRO A 333 -2.25 -0.08 15.41
CA PRO A 333 -1.82 -0.31 14.05
C PRO A 333 -0.33 -0.64 13.94
N PHE A 334 0.09 -1.03 12.75
CA PHE A 334 1.50 -1.18 12.37
C PHE A 334 1.68 -0.90 10.88
N VAL A 335 2.94 -0.76 10.45
CA VAL A 335 3.31 -0.45 9.07
C VAL A 335 4.07 -1.62 8.46
N VAL A 336 3.78 -1.92 7.20
CA VAL A 336 4.50 -2.90 6.40
C VAL A 336 5.06 -2.20 5.15
N GLU A 337 6.36 -2.32 4.90
CA GLU A 337 7.02 -1.67 3.76
C GLU A 337 7.65 -2.67 2.78
N GLY A 338 8.03 -3.85 3.26
CA GLY A 338 8.73 -4.86 2.49
C GLY A 338 7.88 -6.09 2.18
N PRO A 339 8.43 -7.05 1.40
CA PRO A 339 7.83 -8.36 1.27
C PRO A 339 7.74 -9.03 2.65
N HIS A 340 6.63 -9.71 2.90
CA HIS A 340 6.31 -10.25 4.20
C HIS A 340 5.51 -11.54 4.08
N ALA A 341 5.38 -12.25 5.19
CA ALA A 341 4.53 -13.41 5.30
C ALA A 341 3.65 -13.30 6.53
N MET A 342 2.40 -13.74 6.41
CA MET A 342 1.57 -14.05 7.56
C MET A 342 1.73 -15.52 7.92
N VAL A 343 1.93 -15.79 9.21
CA VAL A 343 2.02 -17.15 9.75
C VAL A 343 0.95 -17.29 10.83
N ILE A 344 -0.08 -18.07 10.56
CA ILE A 344 -1.18 -18.33 11.49
C ILE A 344 -0.96 -19.68 12.16
N THR A 345 -1.09 -19.73 13.48
CA THR A 345 -0.87 -20.94 14.30
C THR A 345 -1.92 -21.06 15.41
N GLY A 346 -1.86 -22.15 16.17
CA GLY A 346 -2.83 -22.46 17.24
C GLY A 346 -3.94 -23.41 16.81
N PHE A 347 -3.84 -24.00 15.61
CA PHE A 347 -4.86 -24.92 15.06
C PHE A 347 -5.05 -26.21 15.87
N GLN A 348 -4.12 -26.51 16.78
CA GLN A 348 -4.17 -27.67 17.67
C GLN A 348 -4.46 -27.27 19.13
N ASP A 349 -4.65 -25.98 19.41
CA ASP A 349 -4.93 -25.51 20.75
C ASP A 349 -6.37 -25.89 21.13
N PRO A 350 -6.64 -26.34 22.38
CA PRO A 350 -8.00 -26.66 22.81
C PRO A 350 -8.95 -25.48 22.64
N GLY A 351 -10.15 -25.75 22.11
CA GLY A 351 -11.17 -24.73 21.89
C GLY A 351 -11.02 -23.95 20.58
N ILE A 352 -10.11 -24.36 19.68
CA ILE A 352 -9.99 -23.80 18.33
C ILE A 352 -10.61 -24.76 17.30
N ASN A 353 -11.56 -24.26 16.50
CA ASN A 353 -12.14 -24.95 15.37
C ASN A 353 -12.35 -23.98 14.21
N VAL A 354 -11.34 -23.90 13.33
CA VAL A 354 -11.34 -22.93 12.23
C VAL A 354 -10.82 -23.54 10.94
N GLY A 355 -11.44 -23.15 9.83
CA GLY A 355 -11.05 -23.48 8.47
C GLY A 355 -10.91 -22.24 7.60
N PHE A 356 -9.68 -21.94 7.19
CA PHE A 356 -9.38 -20.87 6.27
C PHE A 356 -9.65 -21.30 4.83
N ARG A 357 -10.19 -20.36 4.06
CA ARG A 357 -10.54 -20.53 2.66
C ARG A 357 -9.33 -20.26 1.77
N GLY A 358 -9.29 -20.96 0.64
CA GLY A 358 -8.33 -20.71 -0.43
C GLY A 358 -8.97 -19.89 -1.56
N SER A 359 -8.19 -19.12 -2.29
CA SER A 359 -8.62 -18.36 -3.45
C SER A 359 -7.65 -18.62 -4.60
N GLU A 360 -8.18 -18.96 -5.78
CA GLU A 360 -7.39 -19.01 -7.01
C GLU A 360 -7.04 -17.60 -7.45
N GLN A 361 -5.76 -17.35 -7.66
CA GLN A 361 -5.29 -16.11 -8.27
C GLN A 361 -5.67 -16.02 -9.74
N LEU A 362 -5.88 -14.79 -10.21
CA LEU A 362 -6.09 -14.51 -11.62
C LEU A 362 -4.75 -14.33 -12.32
N VAL A 363 -4.75 -14.41 -13.65
CA VAL A 363 -3.53 -14.28 -14.45
C VAL A 363 -3.00 -12.84 -14.48
N GLU A 364 -3.86 -11.86 -14.22
CA GLU A 364 -3.54 -10.45 -14.06
C GLU A 364 -2.92 -10.11 -12.69
N ASP A 365 -2.99 -11.03 -11.72
CA ASP A 365 -2.27 -10.90 -10.45
C ASP A 365 -0.80 -11.18 -10.71
N SER A 366 0.03 -10.16 -10.46
CA SER A 366 1.42 -10.09 -10.92
C SER A 366 2.40 -11.03 -10.21
N VAL A 367 1.93 -11.81 -9.23
CA VAL A 367 2.80 -12.55 -8.30
C VAL A 367 2.11 -13.83 -7.84
N ASN A 368 2.82 -14.96 -7.93
CA ASN A 368 2.35 -16.26 -7.45
C ASN A 368 2.45 -16.34 -5.92
N ILE A 369 1.48 -15.75 -5.21
CA ILE A 369 1.44 -15.73 -3.73
C ILE A 369 0.75 -16.95 -3.14
N GLN A 370 1.43 -18.10 -3.13
CA GLN A 370 0.85 -19.36 -2.65
C GLN A 370 0.79 -19.42 -1.11
N SER A 371 -0.27 -20.03 -0.60
CA SER A 371 -0.33 -20.44 0.80
C SER A 371 0.24 -21.83 0.99
N HIS A 372 0.90 -22.04 2.12
CA HIS A 372 1.45 -23.32 2.49
C HIS A 372 0.95 -23.73 3.87
N GLY A 373 0.40 -24.94 3.97
CA GLY A 373 0.07 -25.52 5.27
C GLY A 373 1.34 -25.99 5.99
N ILE A 374 1.40 -25.79 7.29
CA ILE A 374 2.44 -26.36 8.16
C ILE A 374 1.83 -27.59 8.82
N TRP A 375 2.35 -28.76 8.47
CA TRP A 375 1.83 -30.05 8.88
C TRP A 375 2.81 -30.78 9.79
N ARG A 376 2.29 -31.39 10.85
CA ARG A 376 3.07 -32.18 11.81
C ARG A 376 2.72 -33.65 11.70
N ALA A 377 3.74 -34.49 11.48
CA ALA A 377 3.62 -35.94 11.50
C ALA A 377 3.58 -36.48 12.94
N ALA A 378 3.16 -37.74 13.10
CA ALA A 378 3.08 -38.40 14.41
C ALA A 378 4.44 -38.51 15.13
N ASN A 379 5.54 -38.57 14.37
CA ASN A 379 6.91 -38.59 14.89
C ASN A 379 7.43 -37.20 15.30
N GLY A 380 6.65 -36.13 15.09
CA GLY A 380 7.01 -34.76 15.42
C GLY A 380 7.58 -33.93 14.27
N ASP A 381 7.87 -34.54 13.11
CA ASP A 381 8.44 -33.83 11.96
C ASP A 381 7.44 -32.84 11.36
N PHE A 382 7.96 -31.68 10.95
CA PHE A 382 7.19 -30.66 10.25
C PHE A 382 7.38 -30.76 8.73
N ARG A 383 6.31 -30.50 7.99
CA ARG A 383 6.29 -30.41 6.53
C ARG A 383 5.52 -29.17 6.11
N GLU A 384 6.12 -28.38 5.25
CA GLU A 384 5.42 -27.33 4.50
C GLU A 384 4.81 -27.97 3.25
N ILE A 385 3.49 -27.89 3.12
CA ILE A 385 2.75 -28.56 2.04
C ILE A 385 1.84 -27.55 1.34
N ASP A 386 2.01 -27.44 0.02
CA ASP A 386 1.03 -26.84 -0.87
C ASP A 386 -0.02 -27.90 -1.25
N ILE A 387 -1.28 -27.61 -0.95
CA ILE A 387 -2.40 -28.54 -1.13
C ILE A 387 -2.95 -28.46 -2.57
N TYR A 388 -2.81 -27.32 -3.25
CA TYR A 388 -3.48 -27.07 -4.54
C TYR A 388 -2.70 -26.29 -5.61
N GLY A 389 -1.40 -26.05 -5.46
CA GLY A 389 -0.54 -25.57 -6.56
C GLY A 389 -0.71 -24.11 -6.96
N GLY A 390 -1.51 -23.33 -6.23
CA GLY A 390 -1.92 -21.98 -6.64
C GLY A 390 -3.04 -21.34 -5.85
N LEU A 391 -3.28 -21.76 -4.60
CA LEU A 391 -4.27 -21.11 -3.72
C LEU A 391 -3.58 -20.11 -2.80
N SER A 392 -4.17 -18.92 -2.68
CA SER A 392 -3.88 -17.95 -1.63
C SER A 392 -4.93 -18.04 -0.52
N LEU A 393 -4.60 -17.58 0.68
CA LEU A 393 -5.58 -17.42 1.75
C LEU A 393 -6.59 -16.37 1.31
N PHE A 394 -7.86 -16.62 1.60
CA PHE A 394 -8.91 -15.65 1.36
C PHE A 394 -9.02 -14.70 2.56
N PHE A 395 -8.47 -13.50 2.44
CA PHE A 395 -8.43 -12.53 3.52
C PHE A 395 -8.58 -11.10 3.01
N SER A 396 -8.81 -10.19 3.94
CA SER A 396 -8.75 -8.76 3.71
C SER A 396 -7.94 -8.09 4.81
N VAL A 397 -7.38 -6.94 4.46
CA VAL A 397 -6.58 -6.08 5.34
C VAL A 397 -7.38 -4.82 5.56
N LYS A 398 -7.67 -4.48 6.81
CA LYS A 398 -8.19 -3.15 7.11
C LYS A 398 -7.02 -2.19 7.24
N GLY A 399 -6.92 -1.24 6.33
CA GLY A 399 -5.73 -0.40 6.22
C GLY A 399 -5.80 0.60 5.08
N GLY A 400 -4.64 1.17 4.75
CA GLY A 400 -4.50 2.13 3.65
C GLY A 400 -3.05 2.50 3.36
N PHE A 401 -2.82 2.96 2.14
CA PHE A 401 -1.55 3.58 1.76
C PHE A 401 -1.56 5.03 2.20
N ASP A 402 -0.66 5.38 3.12
CA ASP A 402 -0.52 6.76 3.55
C ASP A 402 0.55 7.49 2.72
N TYR A 403 0.37 8.79 2.59
CA TYR A 403 1.29 9.70 1.96
C TYR A 403 1.18 11.05 2.63
N ILE A 404 2.33 11.67 2.89
CA ILE A 404 2.41 13.06 3.28
C ILE A 404 3.65 13.70 2.68
N GLU A 405 3.47 14.82 2.00
CA GLU A 405 4.56 15.61 1.44
C GLU A 405 4.27 17.10 1.55
N CYS A 406 5.20 17.84 2.14
CA CYS A 406 5.19 19.30 2.06
C CYS A 406 5.89 19.72 0.77
N ALA A 407 5.16 20.26 -0.20
CA ALA A 407 5.74 20.56 -1.49
C ALA A 407 6.56 21.86 -1.46
N ALA A 408 7.85 21.76 -1.78
CA ALA A 408 8.65 22.93 -2.10
C ALA A 408 8.23 23.54 -3.44
N ASN A 409 7.86 22.70 -4.41
CA ASN A 409 7.43 23.12 -5.75
C ASN A 409 6.03 22.57 -6.05
N VAL A 410 5.12 23.43 -6.51
CA VAL A 410 3.75 23.05 -6.81
C VAL A 410 3.19 23.82 -8.01
N SER A 411 2.39 23.14 -8.83
CA SER A 411 1.62 23.79 -9.90
C SER A 411 0.22 24.07 -9.39
N MET A 412 -0.16 25.35 -9.31
CA MET A 412 -1.50 25.78 -8.93
C MET A 412 -2.08 26.63 -10.04
N ASP A 413 -3.22 26.20 -10.61
CA ASP A 413 -3.91 26.91 -11.69
C ASP A 413 -3.02 27.21 -12.92
N GLY A 414 -2.11 26.29 -13.24
CA GLY A 414 -1.17 26.42 -14.36
C GLY A 414 0.00 27.37 -14.08
N THR A 415 0.14 27.84 -12.83
CA THR A 415 1.31 28.59 -12.36
C THR A 415 2.21 27.67 -11.57
N GLU A 416 3.48 27.54 -11.99
CA GLU A 416 4.51 26.85 -11.20
C GLU A 416 4.98 27.78 -10.08
N LEU A 417 4.87 27.29 -8.85
CA LEU A 417 5.31 27.96 -7.63
C LEU A 417 6.49 27.19 -7.04
N HIS A 418 7.48 27.93 -6.56
CA HIS A 418 8.75 27.39 -6.06
C HIS A 418 9.05 27.89 -4.65
N ASP A 419 9.76 27.09 -3.87
CA ASP A 419 10.15 27.36 -2.47
C ASP A 419 8.96 27.60 -1.53
N MET A 420 7.84 26.94 -1.81
CA MET A 420 6.56 27.16 -1.12
C MET A 420 6.51 26.60 0.31
N ASN A 421 7.47 25.74 0.66
CA ASN A 421 7.65 25.22 2.02
C ASN A 421 8.42 26.19 2.96
N ILE A 422 8.86 27.35 2.46
CA ILE A 422 9.55 28.38 3.26
C ILE A 422 8.58 29.50 3.60
N LEU A 423 8.31 29.67 4.89
CA LEU A 423 7.34 30.61 5.42
C LEU A 423 8.03 31.69 6.25
N ARG A 424 7.53 32.91 6.09
CA ARG A 424 7.81 34.08 6.91
C ARG A 424 6.68 34.27 7.90
N VAL A 425 7.04 34.44 9.16
CA VAL A 425 6.10 34.82 10.23
C VAL A 425 6.45 36.21 10.73
N SER A 426 5.45 37.04 10.94
CA SER A 426 5.61 38.37 11.55
C SER A 426 6.10 38.27 13.00
N ASN A 427 6.66 39.36 13.52
CA ASN A 427 7.21 39.38 14.88
C ASN A 427 6.15 39.18 15.98
N ASP A 428 4.88 39.46 15.72
CA ASP A 428 3.77 39.15 16.64
C ASP A 428 3.32 37.67 16.57
N GLY A 429 3.84 36.89 15.61
CA GLY A 429 3.50 35.49 15.41
C GLY A 429 2.20 35.24 14.63
N GLN A 430 1.52 36.29 14.16
CA GLN A 430 0.14 36.20 13.66
C GLN A 430 0.02 36.13 12.13
N THR A 431 0.91 36.80 11.40
CA THR A 431 0.84 36.88 9.94
C THR A 431 1.85 35.93 9.31
N ILE A 432 1.38 35.13 8.35
CA ILE A 432 2.18 34.12 7.66
C ILE A 432 2.16 34.45 6.16
N SER A 433 3.32 34.37 5.51
CA SER A 433 3.47 34.50 4.07
C SER A 433 4.54 33.55 3.54
N ASN A 434 4.47 33.16 2.29
CA ASN A 434 5.58 32.47 1.63
C ASN A 434 6.75 33.46 1.44
N GLU A 435 7.96 33.04 1.82
CA GLU A 435 9.13 33.91 1.85
C GLU A 435 9.43 34.51 0.47
N GLY A 436 9.54 35.84 0.41
CA GLY A 436 9.84 36.57 -0.83
C GLY A 436 8.74 36.53 -1.90
N LYS A 437 7.53 36.03 -1.59
CA LYS A 437 6.41 35.96 -2.53
C LYS A 437 5.39 37.07 -2.28
N THR A 438 4.72 37.52 -3.35
CA THR A 438 3.67 38.54 -3.28
C THR A 438 2.49 38.19 -4.19
N GLY A 439 1.32 38.80 -3.94
CA GLY A 439 0.11 38.58 -4.75
C GLY A 439 -0.28 37.11 -4.82
N LYS A 440 -0.61 36.62 -6.02
CA LYS A 440 -1.02 35.22 -6.26
C LYS A 440 0.05 34.16 -5.98
N GLN A 441 1.31 34.56 -5.84
CA GLN A 441 2.39 33.63 -5.49
C GLN A 441 2.51 33.40 -3.98
N ASN A 442 1.89 34.26 -3.18
CA ASN A 442 1.83 34.09 -1.72
C ASN A 442 0.49 33.43 -1.37
N ILE A 443 0.53 32.15 -1.00
CA ILE A 443 -0.65 31.40 -0.57
C ILE A 443 -0.81 31.41 0.96
N GLY A 444 0.09 32.09 1.68
CA GLY A 444 -0.03 32.29 3.13
C GLY A 444 0.16 31.02 3.96
N GLY A 445 0.83 30.00 3.41
CA GLY A 445 1.05 28.70 4.06
C GLY A 445 1.84 27.75 3.18
N ALA A 446 2.18 26.58 3.72
CA ALA A 446 2.88 25.53 3.00
C ALA A 446 1.86 24.60 2.30
N PRO A 447 2.02 24.30 1.00
CA PRO A 447 1.16 23.35 0.30
C PRO A 447 1.54 21.93 0.71
N VAL A 448 0.58 21.19 1.26
CA VAL A 448 0.78 19.82 1.73
C VAL A 448 -0.15 18.87 0.99
N PHE A 449 0.46 17.86 0.39
CA PHE A 449 -0.21 16.73 -0.23
C PHE A 449 -0.33 15.61 0.79
N THR A 450 -1.54 15.07 0.92
CA THR A 450 -1.81 13.94 1.82
C THR A 450 -2.58 12.85 1.07
N ALA A 451 -2.56 11.62 1.60
CA ALA A 451 -3.41 10.53 1.13
C ALA A 451 -4.81 10.61 1.73
N PHE A 452 -4.88 10.91 3.02
CA PHE A 452 -6.12 11.10 3.77
C PHE A 452 -6.41 12.60 3.92
N PRO A 453 -7.68 13.00 4.09
CA PRO A 453 -8.02 14.36 4.50
C PRO A 453 -7.25 14.72 5.78
N TYR A 454 -6.72 15.93 5.86
CA TYR A 454 -5.93 16.35 7.02
C TYR A 454 -6.75 16.23 8.32
N GLN A 455 -8.02 16.63 8.23
CA GLN A 455 -9.08 16.31 9.19
C GLN A 455 -10.12 15.41 8.53
N ASP A 456 -10.52 14.34 9.20
CA ASP A 456 -11.63 13.50 8.77
C ASP A 456 -12.99 14.21 8.94
N GLN A 457 -14.07 13.57 8.47
CA GLN A 457 -15.43 14.14 8.56
C GLN A 457 -15.94 14.33 10.01
N SER A 458 -15.31 13.68 10.99
CA SER A 458 -15.61 13.83 12.41
C SER A 458 -14.72 14.88 13.09
N GLY A 459 -13.81 15.52 12.34
CA GLY A 459 -12.87 16.52 12.83
C GLY A 459 -11.60 15.93 13.45
N ASN A 460 -11.38 14.61 13.38
CA ASN A 460 -10.13 14.02 13.86
C ASN A 460 -9.01 14.26 12.86
N PHE A 461 -7.83 14.62 13.37
CA PHE A 461 -6.65 14.81 12.55
C PHE A 461 -6.05 13.46 12.12
N ASN A 462 -5.72 13.33 10.84
CA ASN A 462 -4.95 12.19 10.31
C ASN A 462 -3.44 12.42 10.36
N TYR A 463 -3.01 13.68 10.48
CA TYR A 463 -1.63 14.12 10.45
C TYR A 463 -1.38 15.13 11.56
N PHE A 464 -0.15 15.13 12.08
CA PHE A 464 0.22 15.93 13.24
C PHE A 464 1.61 16.53 13.05
N VAL A 465 2.02 17.45 13.91
CA VAL A 465 3.40 17.93 13.93
C VAL A 465 4.29 16.96 14.71
N ALA A 466 5.33 16.43 14.06
CA ALA A 466 6.23 15.44 14.65
C ALA A 466 7.34 16.09 15.48
N ASP A 467 8.09 16.99 14.84
CA ASP A 467 9.19 17.73 15.44
C ASP A 467 8.97 19.22 15.19
N LYS A 468 9.12 20.03 16.22
CA LYS A 468 9.00 21.48 16.16
C LYS A 468 9.77 22.13 17.32
N PRO A 469 10.30 23.34 17.14
CA PRO A 469 10.81 24.12 18.27
C PRO A 469 9.65 24.60 19.17
N ASP A 470 9.91 24.85 20.45
CA ASP A 470 8.90 25.21 21.48
C ASP A 470 8.09 26.49 21.19
N TRP A 471 8.57 27.31 20.27
CA TRP A 471 7.89 28.54 19.85
C TRP A 471 6.87 28.33 18.73
N ILE A 472 6.89 27.16 18.09
CA ILE A 472 5.83 26.69 17.21
C ILE A 472 4.99 25.72 18.03
N THR A 473 3.73 26.06 18.27
CA THR A 473 2.87 25.28 19.16
C THR A 473 2.15 24.16 18.42
N ASP A 474 1.73 24.40 17.18
CA ASP A 474 1.05 23.45 16.32
C ASP A 474 1.02 23.99 14.87
N VAL A 475 0.19 23.39 14.01
CA VAL A 475 -0.19 23.92 12.70
C VAL A 475 -1.71 24.04 12.57
N ASP A 476 -2.16 25.01 11.79
CA ASP A 476 -3.51 25.11 11.26
C ASP A 476 -3.53 24.52 9.83
N ALA A 477 -4.39 23.55 9.60
CA ALA A 477 -4.58 22.87 8.32
C ALA A 477 -6.05 22.87 7.87
N THR A 478 -6.82 23.88 8.29
CA THR A 478 -8.25 24.00 7.97
C THR A 478 -8.52 24.48 6.54
N GLU A 479 -7.55 25.14 5.90
CA GLU A 479 -7.68 25.61 4.53
C GLU A 479 -7.33 24.51 3.53
N PHE A 480 -8.25 24.25 2.59
CA PHE A 480 -8.13 23.19 1.60
C PHE A 480 -8.47 23.71 0.18
N ASP A 481 -7.52 23.54 -0.73
CA ASP A 481 -7.74 23.76 -2.16
C ASP A 481 -8.31 22.48 -2.80
N ALA A 482 -9.64 22.45 -2.94
CA ALA A 482 -10.35 21.31 -3.54
C ALA A 482 -10.03 21.08 -5.01
N LYS A 483 -9.61 22.11 -5.76
CA LYS A 483 -9.30 22.00 -7.19
C LYS A 483 -7.99 21.24 -7.39
N ASN A 484 -7.01 21.52 -6.55
CA ASN A 484 -5.69 20.92 -6.62
C ASN A 484 -5.48 19.77 -5.60
N SER A 485 -6.46 19.53 -4.71
CA SER A 485 -6.41 18.52 -3.63
C SER A 485 -5.27 18.74 -2.63
N ILE A 486 -5.04 20.00 -2.25
CA ILE A 486 -3.91 20.43 -1.40
C ILE A 486 -4.44 21.01 -0.09
N SER A 487 -3.85 20.61 1.04
CA SER A 487 -4.05 21.30 2.31
C SER A 487 -3.05 22.45 2.44
N ILE A 488 -3.51 23.63 2.85
CA ILE A 488 -2.63 24.78 3.11
C ILE A 488 -2.32 24.82 4.61
N VAL A 489 -1.10 24.44 4.97
CA VAL A 489 -0.68 24.26 6.36
C VAL A 489 0.07 25.49 6.86
N LYS A 490 -0.37 26.02 8.00
CA LYS A 490 0.09 27.29 8.59
C LYS A 490 0.64 27.04 10.00
N PRO A 491 1.91 27.36 10.29
CA PRO A 491 2.46 27.17 11.63
C PRO A 491 1.84 28.15 12.64
N ILE A 492 1.39 27.65 13.78
CA ILE A 492 0.91 28.47 14.90
C ILE A 492 2.12 28.85 15.75
N CYS A 493 2.46 30.15 15.74
CA CYS A 493 3.72 30.65 16.27
C CYS A 493 3.51 31.62 17.44
N LYS A 494 4.42 31.57 18.42
CA LYS A 494 4.53 32.60 19.45
C LYS A 494 5.15 33.87 18.85
N ALA A 495 4.88 35.02 19.47
CA ALA A 495 5.58 36.26 19.18
C ALA A 495 7.11 36.11 19.37
N LEU A 496 7.88 36.88 18.60
CA LEU A 496 9.32 36.99 18.74
C LEU A 496 9.63 37.66 20.08
N PRO A 497 10.36 37.00 21.00
CA PRO A 497 10.68 37.58 22.30
C PRO A 497 11.52 38.85 22.15
N SER A 498 11.33 39.80 23.07
CA SER A 498 12.16 41.00 23.13
C SER A 498 13.65 40.63 23.24
N GLY A 499 14.51 41.30 22.47
CA GLY A 499 15.95 41.03 22.43
C GLY A 499 16.38 39.87 21.53
N VAL A 500 15.44 39.14 20.90
CA VAL A 500 15.76 38.12 19.89
C VAL A 500 15.63 38.75 18.50
N ASP A 501 16.74 38.83 17.76
CA ASP A 501 16.77 39.42 16.41
C ASP A 501 16.17 38.48 15.35
N LYS A 502 16.48 37.18 15.45
CA LYS A 502 16.02 36.15 14.52
C LYS A 502 15.86 34.79 15.15
N ARG A 503 14.98 33.97 14.59
CA ARG A 503 14.92 32.52 14.83
C ARG A 503 14.35 31.77 13.64
N VAL A 504 14.72 30.50 13.56
CA VAL A 504 14.32 29.55 12.53
C VAL A 504 13.65 28.36 13.19
N GLY A 505 12.61 27.83 12.55
CA GLY A 505 11.94 26.60 12.93
C GLY A 505 11.91 25.65 11.76
N VAL A 506 12.17 24.38 12.03
CA VAL A 506 12.01 23.29 11.07
C VAL A 506 10.89 22.41 11.61
N VAL A 507 9.85 22.22 10.79
CA VAL A 507 8.64 21.49 11.17
C VAL A 507 8.45 20.30 10.23
N TYR A 508 8.43 19.11 10.80
CA TYR A 508 8.08 17.88 10.08
C TYR A 508 6.65 17.49 10.41
N LEU A 509 5.89 17.08 9.39
CA LEU A 509 4.55 16.55 9.58
C LEU A 509 4.62 15.03 9.69
N GLN A 510 3.89 14.45 10.64
CA GLN A 510 3.78 13.01 10.88
C GLN A 510 2.50 12.49 10.25
N GLY A 511 2.61 11.52 9.35
CA GLY A 511 1.51 10.67 8.90
C GLY A 511 1.49 9.32 9.61
N LYS A 512 0.62 8.45 9.14
CA LYS A 512 0.43 7.08 9.63
C LYS A 512 1.62 6.18 9.30
N THR A 513 2.33 6.43 8.20
CA THR A 513 3.47 5.60 7.76
C THR A 513 4.83 6.24 7.96
N GLY A 514 4.90 7.53 8.29
CA GLY A 514 6.17 8.22 8.50
C GLY A 514 6.05 9.74 8.50
N LYS A 515 7.21 10.41 8.60
CA LYS A 515 7.31 11.87 8.51
C LYS A 515 7.35 12.32 7.05
N SER A 516 6.91 13.56 6.78
CA SER A 516 7.11 14.23 5.49
C SER A 516 8.60 14.27 5.15
N LYS A 517 8.95 14.05 3.87
CA LYS A 517 10.37 14.08 3.46
C LYS A 517 10.89 15.51 3.45
N THR A 518 10.07 16.42 2.95
CA THR A 518 10.34 17.85 2.95
C THR A 518 9.74 18.49 4.21
N PRO A 519 10.50 19.28 4.99
CA PRO A 519 9.96 20.03 6.12
C PRO A 519 9.37 21.38 5.70
N ILE A 520 8.57 21.98 6.58
CA ILE A 520 8.25 23.40 6.54
C ILE A 520 9.35 24.16 7.25
N ILE A 521 9.93 25.16 6.58
CA ILE A 521 10.93 26.06 7.17
C ILE A 521 10.21 27.35 7.57
N VAL A 522 10.30 27.73 8.83
CA VAL A 522 9.63 28.90 9.40
C VAL A 522 10.67 29.92 9.84
N LEU A 523 10.61 31.11 9.26
CA LEU A 523 11.54 32.21 9.49
C LEU A 523 10.82 33.34 10.23
N GLN A 524 11.41 33.86 11.31
CA GLN A 524 10.86 34.98 12.08
C GLN A 524 11.96 35.98 12.46
N GLY A 525 11.62 37.27 12.54
CA GLY A 525 12.58 38.35 12.72
C GLY A 525 13.46 38.55 11.48
N SER A 526 14.73 38.89 11.67
CA SER A 526 15.71 39.09 10.60
C SER A 526 16.22 37.78 9.96
N ALA A 527 15.65 36.62 10.33
CA ALA A 527 16.05 35.31 9.81
C ALA A 527 16.00 35.24 8.28
N THR A 528 17.00 34.63 7.66
CA THR A 528 17.12 34.46 6.21
C THR A 528 16.96 32.99 5.81
N ILE A 529 16.80 32.73 4.52
CA ILE A 529 16.78 31.36 3.98
C ILE A 529 18.07 30.60 4.31
N ALA A 530 19.22 31.29 4.30
CA ALA A 530 20.51 30.68 4.65
C ALA A 530 20.52 30.15 6.09
N ASP A 531 19.95 30.91 7.03
CA ASP A 531 19.76 30.46 8.42
C ASP A 531 18.85 29.22 8.49
N GLY A 532 17.85 29.14 7.60
CA GLY A 532 16.96 27.99 7.42
C GLY A 532 17.69 26.70 7.08
N ILE A 533 18.54 26.76 6.06
CA ILE A 533 19.28 25.62 5.53
C ILE A 533 20.27 25.06 6.56
N GLU A 534 20.92 25.90 7.34
CA GLU A 534 21.86 25.47 8.39
C GLU A 534 21.18 24.67 9.53
N ASN A 535 19.89 24.90 9.75
CA ASN A 535 19.09 24.23 10.78
C ASN A 535 18.40 22.94 10.33
N ILE A 536 18.43 22.64 9.03
CA ILE A 536 17.99 21.31 8.57
C ILE A 536 19.04 20.31 9.04
N GLU A 537 18.67 19.46 10.00
CA GLU A 537 19.42 18.26 10.28
C GLU A 537 19.31 17.35 9.05
N ALA A 538 20.20 17.54 8.08
CA ALA A 538 20.41 16.56 7.03
C ALA A 538 20.85 15.29 7.73
N ASP A 539 19.90 14.38 7.97
CA ASP A 539 20.03 12.98 8.39
C ASP A 539 21.48 12.65 8.71
N LYS A 540 22.00 13.17 9.84
CA LYS A 540 23.44 13.08 10.18
C LYS A 540 23.86 11.62 10.34
N ALA A 541 22.88 10.71 10.41
CA ALA A 541 23.00 9.27 10.42
C ALA A 541 23.07 8.59 9.02
N LYS A 542 22.78 9.28 7.91
CA LYS A 542 22.77 8.71 6.54
C LYS A 542 23.52 9.50 5.47
N ALA A 543 24.27 10.55 5.82
CA ALA A 543 25.40 10.93 4.97
C ALA A 543 26.35 9.73 4.93
N VAL A 544 26.25 8.92 3.88
CA VAL A 544 27.07 7.71 3.70
C VAL A 544 28.52 8.15 3.87
N ASN A 545 29.10 7.76 5.00
CA ASN A 545 30.49 8.02 5.37
C ASN A 545 31.38 7.12 4.49
N ASN A 546 31.27 7.29 3.17
CA ASN A 546 31.93 6.48 2.15
C ASN A 546 33.40 6.89 2.00
N GLY A 547 33.80 8.02 2.59
CA GLY A 547 35.15 8.59 2.42
C GLY A 547 35.43 9.04 0.98
N LYS A 548 34.41 9.11 0.12
CA LYS A 548 34.51 9.64 -1.25
C LYS A 548 34.60 11.16 -1.19
N ILE A 549 35.54 11.71 -1.95
CA ILE A 549 35.81 13.14 -2.04
C ILE A 549 35.42 13.57 -3.46
N TYR A 550 34.75 14.70 -3.59
CA TYR A 550 34.35 15.27 -4.88
C TYR A 550 34.92 16.67 -5.05
N ASN A 551 35.33 17.09 -6.24
CA ASN A 551 35.66 18.50 -6.48
C ASN A 551 34.38 19.35 -6.65
N LEU A 552 34.53 20.66 -6.77
CA LEU A 552 33.39 21.59 -6.97
C LEU A 552 32.60 21.35 -8.28
N SER A 553 33.17 20.60 -9.23
CA SER A 553 32.52 20.19 -10.48
C SER A 553 31.79 18.84 -10.36
N GLY A 554 31.70 18.26 -9.16
CA GLY A 554 31.00 17.01 -8.90
C GLY A 554 31.75 15.74 -9.32
N GLN A 555 33.02 15.85 -9.74
CA GLN A 555 33.85 14.70 -10.07
C GLN A 555 34.42 14.08 -8.80
N GLN A 556 34.34 12.75 -8.66
CA GLN A 556 35.03 12.05 -7.59
C GLN A 556 36.55 12.21 -7.76
N VAL A 557 37.24 12.66 -6.73
CA VAL A 557 38.67 12.91 -6.71
C VAL A 557 39.36 12.05 -5.65
N GLY A 558 40.65 11.76 -5.87
CA GLY A 558 41.47 11.07 -4.90
C GLY A 558 41.83 11.94 -3.70
N LYS A 559 42.29 11.31 -2.60
CA LYS A 559 42.73 12.00 -1.37
C LYS A 559 43.82 13.04 -1.60
N ASN A 560 44.59 12.94 -2.68
CA ASN A 560 45.72 13.82 -3.00
C ASN A 560 45.30 15.06 -3.81
N TYR A 561 44.01 15.21 -4.13
CA TYR A 561 43.51 16.38 -4.85
C TYR A 561 43.59 17.62 -3.96
N LYS A 562 44.35 18.64 -4.37
CA LYS A 562 44.48 19.90 -3.63
C LYS A 562 43.43 20.89 -4.09
N GLY A 563 42.71 21.47 -3.14
CA GLY A 563 41.69 22.50 -3.42
C GLY A 563 40.41 22.32 -2.61
N VAL A 564 39.38 23.10 -2.97
CA VAL A 564 38.07 22.99 -2.35
C VAL A 564 37.38 21.73 -2.86
N VAL A 565 36.97 20.87 -1.94
CA VAL A 565 36.29 19.61 -2.19
C VAL A 565 35.01 19.50 -1.37
N ILE A 566 34.12 18.61 -1.78
CA ILE A 566 32.93 18.19 -1.05
C ILE A 566 33.20 16.78 -0.53
N LYS A 567 33.13 16.60 0.78
CA LYS A 567 33.25 15.30 1.44
C LYS A 567 32.17 15.21 2.52
N ASP A 568 31.45 14.10 2.57
CA ASP A 568 30.38 13.87 3.54
C ASP A 568 29.36 15.03 3.59
N GLY A 569 29.03 15.57 2.40
CA GLY A 569 28.10 16.70 2.24
C GLY A 569 28.66 18.09 2.61
N LYS A 570 29.92 18.19 3.05
CA LYS A 570 30.53 19.46 3.49
C LYS A 570 31.62 19.94 2.54
N LYS A 571 31.65 21.25 2.28
CA LYS A 571 32.77 21.91 1.58
C LYS A 571 33.96 22.02 2.52
N LEU A 572 35.14 21.57 2.09
CA LEU A 572 36.39 21.65 2.85
C LEU A 572 37.59 21.88 1.94
N ILE A 573 38.68 22.43 2.48
CA ILE A 573 39.94 22.60 1.75
C ILE A 573 40.78 21.34 1.99
N ASN A 574 40.98 20.55 0.94
CA ASN A 574 41.90 19.42 0.97
C ASN A 574 43.32 19.94 0.67
N ARG A 575 44.21 19.85 1.66
CA ARG A 575 45.56 20.47 1.64
C ARG A 575 46.63 19.52 1.11
#